data_AF-A0A0L1LHU6-F1
#
_entry.id   AF-A0A0L1LHU6-F1
#
_cell.length_a   1.000
_cell.length_b   1.000
_cell.length_c   1.000
_cell.angle_alpha   90.00
_cell.angle_beta   90.00
_cell.angle_gamma   90.00
#
_symmetry.space_group_name_H-M   'P 1'
#
loop_
_entity.id
_entity.type
_entity.pdbx_description
1 polymer ?
#
loop_
_entity_poly.entity_id
_entity_poly.type
_entity_poly.pdbx_seq_one_letter_code
_entity_poly.pdbx_strand_id
1 'polypeptide(L)'
;MGLGGVAATSQGPVLILHDVPDRKEALELVRRIADNLREQGVTGRLMSCGFQKSPLENSDRFFPAIAAGISLRGNPSFVRPVPNAGRARAEYHWDIDPMVLGTVFDYALRWCNVPSGKYFVNSGLTQFKCEQQECGDLLLAAYGAIPTAALTCAAGPNEARRVAITRDGFLTFEWYLPPSGWKDGVAELTGVLEAMADYAQYGLVKRINMPGFTWQTLIDLDWPVRPHLRTSSMWGQELMAGLIPDAFAVQLLSSTHKLPNFNGQWASRPAGRSSLLLTHTDLSAWFDGRHPHQETLDAARHSLSALFMNDAMLRDKKADFFGEHLRTPAHTLFGH
;
A
#
# COMPACT_ATOMS: atom_id res chain seq x y z
N MET A 1 15.76 17.93 -0.78
CA MET A 1 16.25 17.00 -1.83
C MET A 1 15.30 15.83 -1.81
N GLY A 2 14.64 15.54 -2.93
CA GLY A 2 13.73 14.39 -3.03
C GLY A 2 14.49 13.11 -2.69
N LEU A 3 13.81 12.20 -2.01
CA LEU A 3 14.33 10.87 -1.74
C LEU A 3 14.51 10.16 -3.09
N GLY A 4 15.76 9.88 -3.47
CA GLY A 4 16.10 9.15 -4.68
C GLY A 4 16.44 7.71 -4.33
N GLY A 5 15.93 6.77 -5.13
CA GLY A 5 16.23 5.34 -5.00
C GLY A 5 17.17 4.91 -6.11
N VAL A 6 18.16 4.08 -5.80
CA VAL A 6 19.06 3.48 -6.80
C VAL A 6 19.04 1.97 -6.63
N ALA A 7 18.84 1.25 -7.73
CA ALA A 7 18.93 -0.20 -7.78
C ALA A 7 19.83 -0.65 -8.93
N ALA A 8 20.63 -1.69 -8.72
CA ALA A 8 21.40 -2.29 -9.79
C ALA A 8 20.53 -3.27 -10.61
N THR A 9 20.66 -3.23 -11.93
CA THR A 9 20.03 -4.21 -12.82
C THR A 9 21.06 -4.75 -13.82
N SER A 10 20.73 -5.84 -14.48
CA SER A 10 21.49 -6.42 -15.59
C SER A 10 21.69 -5.46 -16.77
N GLN A 11 20.85 -4.43 -16.90
CA GLN A 11 20.94 -3.38 -17.94
C GLN A 11 21.61 -2.09 -17.44
N GLY A 12 22.08 -2.08 -16.19
CA GLY A 12 22.70 -0.94 -15.53
C GLY A 12 21.89 -0.42 -14.32
N PRO A 13 22.43 0.58 -13.60
CA PRO A 13 21.72 1.17 -12.46
C PRO A 13 20.45 1.90 -12.90
N VAL A 14 19.36 1.67 -12.17
CA VAL A 14 18.09 2.39 -12.31
C VAL A 14 18.01 3.46 -11.21
N LEU A 15 17.79 4.70 -11.63
CA LEU A 15 17.55 5.83 -10.74
C LEU A 15 16.06 6.14 -10.70
N ILE A 16 15.48 6.13 -9.50
CA ILE A 16 14.08 6.46 -9.25
C ILE A 16 14.01 7.83 -8.59
N LEU A 17 13.28 8.75 -9.23
CA LEU A 17 13.12 10.13 -8.79
C LEU A 17 11.65 10.44 -8.52
N HIS A 18 11.39 11.11 -7.41
CA HIS A 18 10.07 11.60 -7.02
C HIS A 18 10.10 13.11 -6.74
N ASP A 19 8.93 13.74 -6.83
CA ASP A 19 8.72 15.17 -6.55
C ASP A 19 9.73 16.10 -7.22
N VAL A 20 10.04 15.79 -8.49
CA VAL A 20 10.83 16.71 -9.31
C VAL A 20 9.87 17.76 -9.89
N PRO A 21 9.96 19.04 -9.47
CA PRO A 21 8.92 20.05 -9.73
C PRO A 21 8.68 20.31 -11.21
N ASP A 22 9.74 20.25 -12.01
CA ASP A 22 9.67 20.42 -13.45
C ASP A 22 10.81 19.70 -14.19
N ARG A 23 10.70 19.70 -15.52
CA ARG A 23 11.69 19.10 -16.42
C ARG A 23 13.08 19.75 -16.30
N LYS A 24 13.17 21.05 -16.01
CA LYS A 24 14.45 21.76 -15.92
C LYS A 24 15.21 21.29 -14.69
N GLU A 25 14.55 21.18 -13.54
CA GLU A 25 15.14 20.63 -12.31
C GLU A 25 15.52 19.16 -12.48
N ALA A 26 14.70 18.36 -13.17
CA ALA A 26 15.03 16.96 -13.49
C ALA A 26 16.32 16.85 -14.30
N LEU A 27 16.45 17.65 -15.36
CA LEU A 27 17.63 17.67 -16.21
C LEU A 27 18.87 18.18 -15.47
N GLU A 28 18.72 19.17 -14.59
CA GLU A 28 19.82 19.68 -13.77
C GLU A 28 20.31 18.63 -12.77
N LEU A 29 19.40 17.92 -12.10
CA LEU A 29 19.77 16.80 -11.21
C LEU A 29 20.52 15.71 -11.98
N VAL A 30 19.99 15.33 -13.14
CA VAL A 30 20.62 14.36 -14.05
C VAL A 30 22.02 14.82 -14.49
N ARG A 31 22.21 16.10 -14.83
CA ARG A 31 23.52 16.65 -15.19
C ARG A 31 24.50 16.57 -14.04
N ARG A 32 24.10 16.97 -12.83
CA ARG A 32 24.96 16.91 -11.62
C ARG A 32 25.41 15.49 -11.30
N ILE A 33 24.53 14.51 -11.49
CA ILE A 33 24.87 13.08 -11.34
C ILE A 33 25.89 12.68 -12.41
N ALA A 34 25.66 13.06 -13.67
CA ALA A 34 26.57 12.74 -14.76
C ALA A 34 27.95 13.38 -14.60
N ASP A 35 28.03 14.63 -14.14
CA ASP A 35 29.28 15.34 -13.90
C ASP A 35 30.07 14.72 -12.73
N ASN A 36 29.40 14.40 -11.61
CA ASN A 36 30.03 13.66 -10.49
C ASN A 36 30.59 12.30 -10.93
N LEU A 37 29.83 11.55 -11.73
CA LEU A 37 30.28 10.26 -12.26
C LEU A 37 31.49 10.44 -13.18
N ARG A 38 31.50 11.49 -14.02
CA ARG A 38 32.64 11.80 -14.90
C ARG A 38 33.89 12.18 -14.11
N GLU A 39 33.75 12.97 -13.04
CA GLU A 39 34.86 13.31 -12.13
C GLU A 39 35.45 12.07 -11.45
N GLN A 40 34.63 11.05 -11.20
CA GLN A 40 35.07 9.73 -10.70
C GLN A 40 35.60 8.80 -11.80
N GLY A 41 35.72 9.27 -13.04
CA GLY A 41 36.21 8.48 -14.18
C GLY A 41 35.20 7.50 -14.76
N VAL A 42 33.93 7.57 -14.36
CA VAL A 42 32.85 6.73 -14.90
C VAL A 42 32.38 7.30 -16.23
N THR A 43 32.32 6.44 -17.25
CA THR A 43 31.78 6.80 -18.58
C THR A 43 30.52 5.99 -18.85
N GLY A 44 29.55 6.60 -19.54
CA GLY A 44 28.29 5.94 -19.83
C GLY A 44 27.28 6.87 -20.49
N ARG A 45 26.05 6.39 -20.62
CA ARG A 45 24.91 7.16 -21.14
C ARG A 45 23.71 6.95 -20.25
N LEU A 46 22.95 8.02 -20.03
CA LEU A 46 21.64 7.92 -19.39
C LEU A 46 20.60 7.60 -20.45
N MET A 47 19.80 6.57 -20.18
CA MET A 47 18.72 6.12 -21.04
C MET A 47 17.42 6.14 -20.26
N SER A 48 16.31 6.41 -20.93
CA SER A 48 15.00 6.20 -20.33
C SER A 48 14.76 4.70 -20.12
N CYS A 49 14.32 4.29 -18.92
CA CYS A 49 13.70 3.00 -18.74
C CYS A 49 12.42 2.98 -19.60
N GLY A 50 12.46 2.28 -20.74
CA GLY A 50 11.32 2.23 -21.66
C GLY A 50 10.06 1.77 -20.92
N PHE A 51 8.97 2.53 -21.04
CA PHE A 51 7.70 2.19 -20.42
C PHE A 51 7.16 0.88 -21.01
N GLN A 52 6.91 -0.10 -20.15
CA GLN A 52 6.36 -1.40 -20.54
C GLN A 52 5.18 -1.74 -19.63
N LYS A 53 4.00 -1.84 -20.25
CA LYS A 53 2.78 -2.25 -19.56
C LYS A 53 2.80 -3.74 -19.23
N SER A 54 2.40 -4.06 -18.01
CA SER A 54 2.02 -5.42 -17.63
C SER A 54 0.73 -5.82 -18.36
N PRO A 55 0.45 -7.13 -18.49
CA PRO A 55 -0.81 -7.63 -19.03
C PRO A 55 -2.08 -7.10 -18.34
N LEU A 56 -1.95 -6.54 -17.12
CA LEU A 56 -3.05 -5.95 -16.35
C LEU A 56 -3.42 -4.51 -16.77
N GLU A 57 -2.50 -3.77 -17.41
CA GLU A 57 -2.66 -2.32 -17.69
C GLU A 57 -3.28 -2.03 -19.08
N ASN A 58 -3.80 -3.07 -19.76
CA ASN A 58 -4.53 -2.93 -21.02
C ASN A 58 -6.04 -2.86 -20.72
N SER A 59 -6.56 -1.63 -20.83
CA SER A 59 -7.66 -1.03 -20.06
C SER A 59 -9.08 -1.24 -20.61
N ASP A 60 -9.38 -2.36 -21.26
CA ASP A 60 -10.74 -2.59 -21.80
C ASP A 60 -11.54 -3.63 -21.01
N ARG A 61 -11.02 -4.14 -19.89
CA ARG A 61 -11.63 -5.27 -19.18
C ARG A 61 -11.71 -5.03 -17.67
N PHE A 62 -12.93 -5.13 -17.16
CA PHE A 62 -13.22 -5.36 -15.75
C PHE A 62 -12.64 -6.72 -15.35
N PHE A 63 -11.76 -6.75 -14.34
CA PHE A 63 -11.23 -8.01 -13.80
C PHE A 63 -11.64 -8.14 -12.34
N PRO A 64 -12.40 -9.20 -11.99
CA PRO A 64 -12.60 -9.52 -10.58
C PRO A 64 -11.26 -10.02 -10.02
N ALA A 65 -10.78 -9.36 -8.98
CA ALA A 65 -9.66 -9.82 -8.20
C ALA A 65 -10.06 -9.89 -6.73
N ILE A 66 -9.32 -10.69 -5.97
CA ILE A 66 -9.40 -10.66 -4.51
C ILE A 66 -8.17 -9.91 -4.03
N ALA A 67 -8.37 -9.02 -3.06
CA ALA A 67 -7.30 -8.24 -2.47
C ALA A 67 -7.26 -8.40 -0.96
N ALA A 68 -6.06 -8.56 -0.41
CA ALA A 68 -5.80 -8.30 0.99
C ALA A 68 -5.15 -6.93 1.13
N GLY A 69 -5.60 -6.18 2.13
CA GLY A 69 -4.91 -5.01 2.63
C GLY A 69 -4.38 -5.29 4.01
N ILE A 70 -3.15 -4.87 4.30
CA ILE A 70 -2.55 -4.90 5.63
C ILE A 70 -2.03 -3.50 5.96
N SER A 71 -2.34 -3.05 7.17
CA SER A 71 -1.67 -1.92 7.79
C SER A 71 -0.59 -2.44 8.72
N LEU A 72 0.67 -2.10 8.43
CA LEU A 72 1.82 -2.57 9.19
C LEU A 72 1.98 -1.80 10.49
N ARG A 73 2.51 -2.46 11.52
CA ARG A 73 2.94 -1.80 12.76
C ARG A 73 4.12 -0.88 12.46
N GLY A 74 4.09 0.30 13.03
CA GLY A 74 5.11 1.32 12.87
C GLY A 74 4.78 2.52 13.75
N ASN A 75 5.50 3.61 13.54
CA ASN A 75 5.29 4.86 14.25
C ASN A 75 5.11 6.01 13.26
N PRO A 76 4.26 7.00 13.58
CA PRO A 76 4.17 8.20 12.78
C PRO A 76 5.50 8.96 12.83
N SER A 77 5.91 9.48 11.67
CA SER A 77 7.16 10.19 11.50
C SER A 77 6.94 11.45 10.69
N PHE A 78 7.62 12.52 11.09
CA PHE A 78 7.49 13.84 10.47
C PHE A 78 8.76 14.17 9.70
N VAL A 79 8.63 14.24 8.37
CA VAL A 79 9.70 14.72 7.51
C VAL A 79 9.52 16.21 7.30
N ARG A 80 10.45 16.98 7.89
CA ARG A 80 10.48 18.44 7.78
C ARG A 80 10.64 18.86 6.31
N PRO A 81 9.96 19.94 5.89
CA PRO A 81 10.26 20.58 4.62
C PRO A 81 11.76 20.87 4.51
N VAL A 82 12.39 20.50 3.41
CA VAL A 82 13.78 20.90 3.14
C VAL A 82 13.78 22.37 2.71
N PRO A 83 14.44 23.28 3.44
CA PRO A 83 14.52 24.68 3.04
C PRO A 83 15.14 24.80 1.65
N ASN A 84 14.58 25.69 0.81
CA ASN A 84 15.07 26.02 -0.54
C ASN A 84 14.92 24.94 -1.63
N ALA A 85 14.25 23.82 -1.36
CA ALA A 85 13.72 22.94 -2.41
C ALA A 85 12.28 23.38 -2.70
N GLY A 86 12.00 23.84 -3.93
CA GLY A 86 10.68 24.34 -4.32
C GLY A 86 9.55 23.41 -3.86
N ARG A 87 8.52 23.99 -3.23
CA ARG A 87 7.34 23.30 -2.67
C ARG A 87 7.65 22.09 -1.77
N ALA A 88 8.72 22.11 -0.98
CA ALA A 88 8.86 21.14 0.10
C ALA A 88 7.66 21.25 1.06
N ARG A 89 6.79 20.24 1.05
CA ARG A 89 5.69 20.11 2.01
C ARG A 89 6.21 19.29 3.19
N ALA A 90 5.64 19.53 4.36
CA ALA A 90 5.83 18.60 5.46
C ALA A 90 5.19 17.27 5.06
N GLU A 91 5.93 16.18 5.18
CA GLU A 91 5.44 14.85 4.84
C GLU A 91 5.24 14.03 6.10
N TYR A 92 4.15 13.26 6.08
CA TYR A 92 3.89 12.23 7.08
C TYR A 92 4.37 10.89 6.53
N HIS A 93 5.20 10.23 7.32
CA HIS A 93 5.77 8.93 7.02
C HIS A 93 5.33 7.95 8.11
N TRP A 94 5.25 6.67 7.76
CA TRP A 94 5.03 5.60 8.73
C TRP A 94 6.30 4.78 8.85
N ASP A 95 7.02 4.99 9.95
CA ASP A 95 8.30 4.34 10.20
C ASP A 95 8.05 2.91 10.64
N ILE A 96 8.27 1.97 9.72
CA ILE A 96 8.23 0.53 9.95
C ILE A 96 9.63 0.07 10.37
N ASP A 97 9.70 -0.83 11.36
CA ASP A 97 10.95 -1.47 11.75
C ASP A 97 11.65 -2.10 10.52
N PRO A 98 12.93 -1.80 10.24
CA PRO A 98 13.62 -2.32 9.07
C PRO A 98 13.67 -3.85 8.97
N MET A 99 13.71 -4.57 10.10
CA MET A 99 13.66 -6.03 10.12
C MET A 99 12.28 -6.55 9.72
N VAL A 100 11.22 -5.86 10.14
CA VAL A 100 9.85 -6.16 9.73
C VAL A 100 9.69 -5.87 8.23
N LEU A 101 10.19 -4.73 7.77
CA LEU A 101 10.14 -4.35 6.35
C LEU A 101 10.83 -5.40 5.47
N GLY A 102 12.05 -5.83 5.86
CA GLY A 102 12.76 -6.90 5.15
C GLY A 102 11.98 -8.21 5.10
N THR A 103 11.40 -8.63 6.23
CA THR A 103 10.58 -9.86 6.31
C THR A 103 9.34 -9.77 5.43
N VAL A 104 8.66 -8.63 5.44
CA VAL A 104 7.48 -8.35 4.62
C VAL A 104 7.84 -8.37 3.14
N PHE A 105 8.97 -7.77 2.76
CA PHE A 105 9.44 -7.73 1.37
C PHE A 105 9.76 -9.13 0.86
N ASP A 106 10.50 -9.91 1.65
CA ASP A 106 10.82 -11.29 1.31
C ASP A 106 9.57 -12.14 1.10
N TYR A 107 8.56 -11.97 1.95
CA TYR A 107 7.28 -12.64 1.76
C TYR A 107 6.55 -12.16 0.51
N ALA A 108 6.46 -10.84 0.31
CA ALA A 108 5.82 -10.22 -0.84
C ALA A 108 6.41 -10.71 -2.16
N LEU A 109 7.74 -10.75 -2.27
CA LEU A 109 8.45 -11.24 -3.45
C LEU A 109 8.13 -12.71 -3.74
N ARG A 110 8.16 -13.57 -2.71
CA ARG A 110 7.81 -14.99 -2.86
C ARG A 110 6.36 -15.18 -3.26
N TRP A 111 5.44 -14.48 -2.59
CA TRP A 111 4.01 -14.59 -2.86
C TRP A 111 3.66 -14.06 -4.26
N CYS A 112 4.29 -12.96 -4.69
CA CYS A 112 4.02 -12.35 -5.98
C CYS A 112 4.41 -13.25 -7.16
N ASN A 113 5.28 -14.24 -6.95
CA ASN A 113 5.72 -15.13 -8.03
C ASN A 113 4.55 -15.92 -8.64
N VAL A 114 4.37 -15.79 -9.95
CA VAL A 114 3.44 -16.59 -10.76
C VAL A 114 4.27 -17.47 -11.69
N PRO A 115 4.03 -18.80 -11.77
CA PRO A 115 4.73 -19.67 -12.70
C PRO A 115 4.69 -19.14 -14.14
N SER A 116 5.84 -19.10 -14.81
CA SER A 116 6.00 -18.53 -16.17
C SER A 116 5.66 -17.03 -16.31
N GLY A 117 5.42 -16.35 -15.19
CA GLY A 117 5.10 -14.92 -15.17
C GLY A 117 6.29 -14.03 -15.47
N LYS A 118 6.02 -12.84 -16.00
CA LYS A 118 7.00 -11.77 -16.18
C LYS A 118 6.83 -10.74 -15.06
N TYR A 119 7.95 -10.21 -14.58
CA TYR A 119 7.98 -9.22 -13.51
C TYR A 119 7.97 -7.80 -14.05
N PHE A 120 7.17 -6.95 -13.42
CA PHE A 120 7.03 -5.53 -13.73
C PHE A 120 7.08 -4.74 -12.43
N VAL A 121 8.00 -3.80 -12.34
CA VAL A 121 8.04 -2.84 -11.23
C VAL A 121 7.30 -1.59 -11.68
N ASN A 122 6.36 -1.15 -10.84
CA ASN A 122 5.69 0.13 -10.97
C ASN A 122 6.30 1.10 -9.97
N SER A 123 6.76 2.22 -10.50
CA SER A 123 7.32 3.35 -9.78
C SER A 123 6.61 4.64 -10.20
N GLY A 124 5.52 4.99 -9.51
CA GLY A 124 4.73 6.18 -9.78
C GLY A 124 3.98 6.09 -11.12
N LEU A 125 4.39 6.90 -12.10
CA LEU A 125 3.79 6.87 -13.45
C LEU A 125 4.53 5.93 -14.42
N THR A 126 5.63 5.32 -13.98
CA THR A 126 6.47 4.48 -14.84
C THR A 126 6.33 3.02 -14.44
N GLN A 127 6.11 2.16 -15.42
CA GLN A 127 6.20 0.72 -15.26
C GLN A 127 7.22 0.17 -16.26
N PHE A 128 8.06 -0.76 -15.81
CA PHE A 128 9.03 -1.43 -16.68
C PHE A 128 9.23 -2.88 -16.26
N LYS A 129 9.63 -3.70 -17.21
CA LYS A 129 9.94 -5.11 -16.99
C LYS A 129 11.31 -5.25 -16.33
N CYS A 130 11.44 -6.18 -15.40
CA CYS A 130 12.69 -6.54 -14.75
C CYS A 130 12.85 -8.06 -14.65
N GLU A 131 14.06 -8.51 -14.32
CA GLU A 131 14.33 -9.91 -14.02
C GLU A 131 14.00 -10.23 -12.55
N GLN A 132 13.67 -11.49 -12.25
CA GLN A 132 13.24 -11.91 -10.92
C GLN A 132 14.25 -11.54 -9.82
N GLN A 133 15.54 -11.75 -10.10
CA GLN A 133 16.64 -11.46 -9.18
C GLN A 133 16.82 -9.96 -8.88
N GLU A 134 16.25 -9.07 -9.70
CA GLU A 134 16.34 -7.61 -9.55
C GLU A 134 15.15 -7.04 -8.75
N CYS A 135 14.09 -7.83 -8.56
CA CYS A 135 12.82 -7.35 -8.02
C CYS A 135 12.94 -6.80 -6.60
N GLY A 136 13.73 -7.44 -5.75
CA GLY A 136 13.91 -7.01 -4.35
C GLY A 136 14.54 -5.62 -4.26
N ASP A 137 15.69 -5.44 -4.91
CA ASP A 137 16.42 -4.18 -4.92
C ASP A 137 15.61 -3.06 -5.58
N LEU A 138 14.92 -3.36 -6.69
CA LEU A 138 14.07 -2.39 -7.38
C LEU A 138 12.87 -1.96 -6.53
N LEU A 139 12.20 -2.91 -5.86
CA LEU A 139 11.06 -2.61 -4.99
C LEU A 139 11.49 -1.79 -3.78
N LEU A 140 12.64 -2.12 -3.17
CA LEU A 140 13.20 -1.38 -2.04
C LEU A 140 13.63 0.03 -2.43
N ALA A 141 14.32 0.18 -3.57
CA ALA A 141 14.67 1.48 -4.10
C ALA A 141 13.43 2.32 -4.41
N ALA A 142 12.39 1.72 -5.00
CA ALA A 142 11.12 2.39 -5.27
C ALA A 142 10.43 2.82 -3.97
N TYR A 143 10.29 1.94 -2.99
CA TYR A 143 9.69 2.27 -1.69
C TYR A 143 10.40 3.43 -1.00
N GLY A 144 11.74 3.42 -1.04
CA GLY A 144 12.56 4.50 -0.52
C GLY A 144 12.39 5.82 -1.28
N ALA A 145 11.98 5.80 -2.55
CA ALA A 145 11.99 6.97 -3.44
C ALA A 145 10.61 7.60 -3.69
N ILE A 146 9.53 6.82 -3.72
CA ILE A 146 8.19 7.29 -4.11
C ILE A 146 7.11 6.87 -3.08
N PRO A 147 5.90 7.47 -3.11
CA PRO A 147 4.85 7.18 -2.12
C PRO A 147 4.27 5.78 -2.21
N THR A 148 4.33 5.15 -3.39
CA THR A 148 3.75 3.83 -3.66
C THR A 148 4.64 3.06 -4.63
N ALA A 149 5.23 1.97 -4.15
CA ALA A 149 5.99 1.05 -4.98
C ALA A 149 5.16 -0.22 -5.19
N ALA A 150 5.14 -0.77 -6.41
CA ALA A 150 4.44 -2.02 -6.65
C ALA A 150 5.24 -2.97 -7.54
N LEU A 151 5.09 -4.26 -7.27
CA LEU A 151 5.59 -5.35 -8.07
C LEU A 151 4.41 -6.14 -8.62
N THR A 152 4.43 -6.44 -9.91
CA THR A 152 3.45 -7.30 -10.57
C THR A 152 4.18 -8.45 -11.24
N CYS A 153 3.77 -9.69 -10.98
CA CYS A 153 4.14 -10.85 -11.77
C CYS A 153 2.91 -11.33 -12.53
N ALA A 154 3.01 -11.45 -13.85
CA ALA A 154 1.87 -11.82 -14.67
C ALA A 154 2.27 -12.79 -15.79
N ALA A 155 1.56 -13.91 -15.87
CA ALA A 155 1.58 -14.82 -17.03
C ALA A 155 0.47 -14.47 -18.03
N GLY A 156 -0.62 -13.87 -17.54
CA GLY A 156 -1.75 -13.38 -18.32
C GLY A 156 -2.66 -12.46 -17.51
N PRO A 157 -3.79 -11.99 -18.09
CA PRO A 157 -4.68 -11.03 -17.41
C PRO A 157 -5.43 -11.61 -16.19
N ASN A 158 -5.67 -12.93 -16.16
CA ASN A 158 -6.32 -13.63 -15.04
C ASN A 158 -5.34 -14.56 -14.30
N GLU A 159 -4.05 -14.37 -14.53
CA GLU A 159 -2.96 -15.14 -13.96
C GLU A 159 -1.86 -14.15 -13.58
N ALA A 160 -2.20 -13.29 -12.62
CA ALA A 160 -1.29 -12.27 -12.13
C ALA A 160 -1.45 -12.08 -10.63
N ARG A 161 -0.33 -11.74 -10.01
CA ARG A 161 -0.27 -11.29 -8.63
C ARG A 161 0.41 -9.93 -8.60
N ARG A 162 -0.11 -9.05 -7.74
CA ARG A 162 0.51 -7.76 -7.48
C ARG A 162 0.66 -7.57 -5.99
N VAL A 163 1.80 -7.00 -5.62
CA VAL A 163 2.00 -6.44 -4.29
C VAL A 163 2.31 -4.96 -4.44
N ALA A 164 1.65 -4.11 -3.66
CA ALA A 164 2.01 -2.71 -3.53
C ALA A 164 2.30 -2.38 -2.07
N ILE A 165 3.31 -1.54 -1.85
CA ILE A 165 3.60 -0.97 -0.55
C ILE A 165 3.65 0.54 -0.66
N THR A 166 3.07 1.21 0.33
CA THR A 166 3.03 2.66 0.43
C THR A 166 3.87 3.16 1.60
N ARG A 167 4.38 4.39 1.51
CA ARG A 167 5.21 5.01 2.56
C ARG A 167 4.46 5.27 3.87
N ASP A 168 3.15 5.38 3.80
CA ASP A 168 2.22 5.33 4.94
C ASP A 168 1.98 3.87 5.39
N GLY A 169 2.91 2.95 5.15
CA GLY A 169 2.95 1.64 5.79
C GLY A 169 1.78 0.71 5.49
N PHE A 170 1.13 0.87 4.35
CA PHE A 170 0.12 -0.08 3.87
C PHE A 170 0.72 -1.01 2.84
N LEU A 171 0.29 -2.26 2.91
CA LEU A 171 0.68 -3.33 2.02
C LEU A 171 -0.59 -3.92 1.40
N THR A 172 -0.66 -3.96 0.07
CA THR A 172 -1.77 -4.59 -0.65
C THR A 172 -1.26 -5.79 -1.43
N PHE A 173 -2.03 -6.87 -1.37
CA PHE A 173 -1.82 -8.09 -2.14
C PHE A 173 -3.05 -8.29 -3.02
N GLU A 174 -2.87 -8.36 -4.33
CA GLU A 174 -3.95 -8.52 -5.29
C GLU A 174 -3.73 -9.77 -6.10
N TRP A 175 -4.71 -10.67 -6.09
CA TRP A 175 -4.71 -11.85 -6.93
C TRP A 175 -5.78 -11.74 -8.00
N TYR A 176 -5.33 -11.60 -9.23
CA TYR A 176 -6.16 -11.59 -10.42
C TYR A 176 -6.45 -13.03 -10.82
N LEU A 177 -7.73 -13.39 -10.73
CA LEU A 177 -8.25 -14.74 -10.94
C LEU A 177 -9.54 -14.68 -11.77
N PRO A 178 -9.94 -15.78 -12.42
CA PRO A 178 -11.30 -15.90 -12.96
C PRO A 178 -12.35 -15.72 -11.86
N PRO A 179 -13.54 -15.15 -12.16
CA PRO A 179 -14.58 -14.88 -11.16
C PRO A 179 -15.00 -16.09 -10.30
N SER A 180 -14.93 -17.30 -10.85
CA SER A 180 -15.24 -18.55 -10.14
C SER A 180 -14.16 -18.96 -9.12
N GLY A 181 -12.95 -18.40 -9.21
CA GLY A 181 -11.81 -18.70 -8.33
C GLY A 181 -11.79 -17.91 -7.03
N TRP A 182 -12.86 -17.18 -6.68
CA TRP A 182 -12.85 -16.31 -5.51
C TRP A 182 -12.59 -17.08 -4.20
N LYS A 183 -13.04 -18.33 -4.09
CA LYS A 183 -12.84 -19.16 -2.88
C LYS A 183 -11.36 -19.40 -2.61
N ASP A 184 -10.62 -19.78 -3.63
CA ASP A 184 -9.17 -20.00 -3.55
C ASP A 184 -8.45 -18.67 -3.28
N GLY A 185 -8.90 -17.59 -3.92
CA GLY A 185 -8.36 -16.26 -3.69
C GLY A 185 -8.56 -15.77 -2.24
N VAL A 186 -9.75 -15.96 -1.68
CA VAL A 186 -10.06 -15.61 -0.28
C VAL A 186 -9.28 -16.47 0.68
N ALA A 187 -9.17 -17.79 0.44
CA ALA A 187 -8.38 -18.69 1.29
C ALA A 187 -6.90 -18.29 1.30
N GLU A 188 -6.29 -18.08 0.13
CA GLU A 188 -4.90 -17.65 0.00
C GLU A 188 -4.65 -16.30 0.69
N LEU A 189 -5.48 -15.30 0.40
CA LEU A 189 -5.30 -13.96 0.96
C LEU A 189 -5.63 -13.88 2.45
N THR A 190 -6.48 -14.77 2.95
CA THR A 190 -6.62 -15.00 4.39
C THR A 190 -5.33 -15.55 4.97
N GLY A 191 -4.70 -16.51 4.31
CA GLY A 191 -3.38 -17.03 4.69
C GLY A 191 -2.29 -15.96 4.69
N VAL A 192 -2.37 -14.97 3.79
CA VAL A 192 -1.49 -13.79 3.82
C VAL A 192 -1.70 -12.96 5.08
N LEU A 193 -2.95 -12.69 5.47
CA LEU A 193 -3.24 -11.97 6.72
C LEU A 193 -2.67 -12.71 7.94
N GLU A 194 -2.79 -14.04 7.96
CA GLU A 194 -2.24 -14.86 9.05
C GLU A 194 -0.72 -14.83 9.09
N ALA A 195 -0.06 -14.97 7.93
CA ALA A 195 1.39 -14.92 7.84
C ALA A 195 1.95 -13.55 8.27
N MET A 196 1.16 -12.49 8.14
CA MET A 196 1.52 -11.12 8.51
C MET A 196 1.01 -10.70 9.89
N ALA A 197 0.36 -11.60 10.62
CA ALA A 197 -0.42 -11.23 11.80
C ALA A 197 0.39 -10.57 12.94
N ASP A 198 1.66 -10.96 13.10
CA ASP A 198 2.57 -10.41 14.11
C ASP A 198 3.17 -9.05 13.70
N TYR A 199 3.09 -8.70 12.41
CA TYR A 199 3.61 -7.45 11.85
C TYR A 199 2.53 -6.41 11.59
N ALA A 200 1.25 -6.82 11.64
CA ALA A 200 0.11 -6.01 11.30
C ALA A 200 -0.58 -5.41 12.53
N GLN A 201 -1.15 -4.22 12.36
CA GLN A 201 -2.12 -3.63 13.31
C GLN A 201 -3.57 -3.88 12.88
N TYR A 202 -3.80 -3.98 11.57
CA TYR A 202 -5.09 -4.28 10.97
C TYR A 202 -4.87 -4.94 9.60
N GLY A 203 -5.83 -5.74 9.16
CA GLY A 203 -5.89 -6.22 7.79
C GLY A 203 -7.31 -6.58 7.37
N LEU A 204 -7.53 -6.69 6.05
CA LEU A 204 -8.82 -7.02 5.45
C LEU A 204 -8.63 -7.87 4.22
N VAL A 205 -9.66 -8.64 3.84
CA VAL A 205 -9.82 -9.22 2.51
C VAL A 205 -11.12 -8.71 1.89
N LYS A 206 -11.07 -8.26 0.64
CA LYS A 206 -12.24 -7.88 -0.14
C LYS A 206 -12.10 -8.27 -1.61
N ARG A 207 -13.23 -8.28 -2.30
CA ARG A 207 -13.26 -8.30 -3.77
C ARG A 207 -12.95 -6.90 -4.29
N ILE A 208 -12.15 -6.82 -5.35
CA ILE A 208 -11.84 -5.59 -6.07
C ILE A 208 -12.13 -5.79 -7.56
N ASN A 209 -12.45 -4.70 -8.24
CA ASN A 209 -12.77 -4.69 -9.67
C ASN A 209 -11.82 -3.78 -10.45
N MET A 210 -10.96 -3.07 -9.72
CA MET A 210 -9.92 -2.19 -10.21
C MET A 210 -8.68 -2.35 -9.30
N PRO A 211 -7.48 -2.12 -9.85
CA PRO A 211 -6.24 -2.02 -9.07
C PRO A 211 -6.35 -1.13 -7.82
N GLY A 212 -6.09 -1.72 -6.66
CA GLY A 212 -5.92 -1.07 -5.36
C GLY A 212 -4.46 -0.69 -5.09
N PHE A 213 -3.87 0.14 -5.97
CA PHE A 213 -2.48 0.60 -5.84
C PHE A 213 -2.15 1.27 -4.51
N THR A 214 -3.14 1.90 -3.87
CA THR A 214 -2.99 2.51 -2.55
C THR A 214 -4.03 1.93 -1.62
N TRP A 215 -3.80 2.08 -0.32
CA TRP A 215 -4.81 1.70 0.66
C TRP A 215 -6.13 2.44 0.45
N GLN A 216 -6.05 3.73 0.13
CA GLN A 216 -7.24 4.52 -0.13
C GLN A 216 -8.02 3.95 -1.32
N THR A 217 -7.36 3.61 -2.42
CA THR A 217 -8.05 3.00 -3.57
C THR A 217 -8.60 1.63 -3.23
N LEU A 218 -7.85 0.82 -2.46
CA LEU A 218 -8.33 -0.48 -1.98
C LEU A 218 -9.61 -0.33 -1.17
N ILE A 219 -9.69 0.61 -0.24
CA ILE A 219 -10.89 0.77 0.60
C ILE A 219 -12.05 1.40 -0.18
N ASP A 220 -11.78 2.45 -0.95
CA ASP A 220 -12.84 3.32 -1.50
C ASP A 220 -13.41 2.79 -2.80
N LEU A 221 -12.55 2.31 -3.68
CA LEU A 221 -12.96 1.95 -5.02
C LEU A 221 -13.78 0.67 -4.97
N ASP A 222 -14.84 0.66 -5.78
CA ASP A 222 -15.65 -0.52 -5.99
C ASP A 222 -16.21 -1.12 -4.69
N TRP A 223 -16.44 -0.27 -3.68
CA TRP A 223 -17.09 -0.65 -2.43
C TRP A 223 -18.38 0.12 -2.23
N PRO A 224 -19.45 -0.49 -1.68
CA PRO A 224 -20.66 0.24 -1.35
C PRO A 224 -20.35 1.42 -0.41
N VAL A 225 -20.99 2.57 -0.67
CA VAL A 225 -20.74 3.84 0.03
C VAL A 225 -20.75 3.64 1.54
N ARG A 226 -19.76 4.24 2.21
CA ARG A 226 -19.65 4.27 3.67
C ARG A 226 -20.34 5.54 4.19
N PRO A 227 -21.28 5.42 5.13
CA PRO A 227 -21.94 6.59 5.69
C PRO A 227 -21.03 7.41 6.63
N HIS A 228 -19.98 6.81 7.19
CA HIS A 228 -19.21 7.36 8.31
C HIS A 228 -17.79 7.84 8.00
N LEU A 229 -17.27 7.57 6.79
CA LEU A 229 -15.84 7.76 6.48
C LEU A 229 -15.57 8.27 5.05
N ARG A 230 -14.85 9.39 4.97
CA ARG A 230 -14.22 9.97 3.77
C ARG A 230 -12.69 9.94 3.94
N THR A 231 -12.08 8.92 3.35
CA THR A 231 -10.65 8.57 3.31
C THR A 231 -9.75 9.50 2.49
N SER A 232 -10.22 10.68 2.06
CA SER A 232 -9.54 11.53 1.06
C SER A 232 -8.14 12.02 1.44
N SER A 233 -7.69 11.75 2.66
CA SER A 233 -6.28 11.68 3.03
C SER A 233 -6.24 10.84 4.30
N MET A 234 -5.81 9.59 4.25
CA MET A 234 -5.74 8.81 5.48
C MET A 234 -4.61 9.31 6.37
N TRP A 235 -5.01 10.14 7.32
CA TRP A 235 -4.31 10.45 8.55
C TRP A 235 -4.88 9.55 9.64
N GLY A 236 -4.09 9.12 10.62
CA GLY A 236 -4.63 8.28 11.71
C GLY A 236 -4.47 6.79 11.46
N GLN A 237 -3.37 6.37 10.86
CA GLN A 237 -3.01 4.96 10.78
C GLN A 237 -2.91 4.34 12.17
N GLU A 238 -2.50 5.11 13.18
CA GLU A 238 -2.50 4.71 14.60
C GLU A 238 -3.90 4.27 15.07
N LEU A 239 -4.97 4.82 14.51
CA LEU A 239 -6.34 4.46 14.88
C LEU A 239 -6.65 3.01 14.51
N MET A 240 -5.98 2.47 13.49
CA MET A 240 -6.18 1.08 13.06
C MET A 240 -5.71 0.05 14.09
N ALA A 241 -5.01 0.47 15.14
CA ALA A 241 -4.72 -0.40 16.27
C ALA A 241 -5.99 -0.76 17.08
N GLY A 242 -7.06 0.04 17.04
CA GLY A 242 -8.27 -0.26 17.83
C GLY A 242 -9.59 -0.02 17.09
N LEU A 243 -9.53 0.55 15.88
CA LEU A 243 -10.68 0.90 15.05
C LEU A 243 -10.50 0.36 13.64
N ILE A 244 -11.60 0.15 12.94
CA ILE A 244 -11.62 -0.36 11.56
C ILE A 244 -12.29 0.65 10.62
N PRO A 245 -11.90 0.69 9.34
CA PRO A 245 -12.44 1.64 8.37
C PRO A 245 -13.86 1.29 7.90
N ASP A 246 -14.18 0.00 7.81
CA ASP A 246 -15.50 -0.52 7.44
C ASP A 246 -15.59 -2.02 7.80
N ALA A 247 -16.74 -2.63 7.58
CA ALA A 247 -16.91 -4.07 7.67
C ALA A 247 -16.41 -4.77 6.40
N PHE A 248 -15.53 -5.77 6.57
CA PHE A 248 -15.08 -6.67 5.50
C PHE A 248 -15.27 -8.12 5.89
N ALA A 249 -15.42 -9.00 4.89
CA ALA A 249 -15.73 -10.41 5.09
C ALA A 249 -14.68 -11.15 5.94
N VAL A 250 -13.40 -10.80 5.75
CA VAL A 250 -12.30 -11.30 6.55
C VAL A 250 -11.50 -10.09 7.03
N GLN A 251 -11.20 -10.04 8.32
CA GLN A 251 -10.46 -8.96 8.94
C GLN A 251 -9.46 -9.52 9.94
N LEU A 252 -8.24 -9.00 9.92
CA LEU A 252 -7.26 -9.23 10.95
C LEU A 252 -7.33 -8.05 11.94
N LEU A 253 -7.60 -8.36 13.19
CA LEU A 253 -7.74 -7.39 14.27
C LEU A 253 -6.65 -7.63 15.30
N SER A 254 -5.96 -6.58 15.73
CA SER A 254 -5.05 -6.67 16.88
C SER A 254 -5.81 -6.93 18.18
N SER A 255 -5.08 -7.38 19.20
CA SER A 255 -5.60 -7.61 20.57
C SER A 255 -6.20 -6.37 21.26
N THR A 256 -5.94 -5.17 20.75
CA THR A 256 -6.49 -3.91 21.28
C THR A 256 -7.91 -3.62 20.77
N HIS A 257 -8.39 -4.35 19.75
CA HIS A 257 -9.78 -4.25 19.30
C HIS A 257 -10.73 -4.87 20.32
N LYS A 258 -11.69 -4.07 20.82
CA LYS A 258 -12.72 -4.55 21.74
C LYS A 258 -13.90 -5.10 20.96
N LEU A 259 -13.95 -6.42 20.83
CA LEU A 259 -14.96 -7.09 20.02
C LEU A 259 -16.33 -7.08 20.72
N PRO A 260 -17.40 -6.67 20.02
CA PRO A 260 -18.76 -6.85 20.53
C PRO A 260 -19.18 -8.33 20.47
N ASN A 261 -20.32 -8.66 21.08
CA ASN A 261 -20.96 -9.95 20.83
C ASN A 261 -21.56 -9.95 19.42
N PHE A 262 -21.04 -10.84 18.59
CA PHE A 262 -21.39 -10.95 17.17
C PHE A 262 -22.67 -11.74 16.87
N ASN A 263 -23.34 -12.30 17.89
CA ASN A 263 -24.55 -13.11 17.73
C ASN A 263 -24.42 -14.21 16.65
N GLY A 264 -23.22 -14.80 16.51
CA GLY A 264 -22.94 -15.86 15.55
C GLY A 264 -22.70 -15.44 14.10
N GLN A 265 -22.74 -14.13 13.76
CA GLN A 265 -22.46 -13.63 12.41
C GLN A 265 -20.97 -13.77 12.01
N TRP A 266 -20.10 -13.87 13.00
CA TRP A 266 -18.66 -13.86 12.83
C TRP A 266 -18.03 -15.05 13.56
N ALA A 267 -17.15 -15.75 12.85
CA ALA A 267 -16.20 -16.67 13.44
C ALA A 267 -14.92 -15.91 13.80
N SER A 268 -14.45 -16.11 15.02
CA SER A 268 -13.20 -15.51 15.51
C SER A 268 -12.20 -16.62 15.86
N ARG A 269 -10.96 -16.48 15.40
CA ARG A 269 -9.87 -17.38 15.78
C ARG A 269 -8.54 -16.63 15.95
N PRO A 270 -7.63 -17.08 16.82
CA PRO A 270 -6.31 -16.48 16.93
C PRO A 270 -5.54 -16.50 15.60
N ALA A 271 -4.75 -15.46 15.34
CA ALA A 271 -3.81 -15.37 14.24
C ALA A 271 -2.52 -14.70 14.74
N GLY A 272 -1.39 -15.40 14.70
CA GLY A 272 -0.17 -14.94 15.36
C GLY A 272 -0.30 -14.87 16.89
N ARG A 273 0.56 -14.07 17.54
CA ARG A 273 0.66 -13.97 19.01
C ARG A 273 -0.34 -13.00 19.62
N SER A 274 -0.74 -11.98 18.87
CA SER A 274 -1.43 -10.79 19.41
C SER A 274 -2.54 -10.27 18.51
N SER A 275 -3.01 -11.11 17.59
CA SER A 275 -4.03 -10.77 16.62
C SER A 275 -5.08 -11.88 16.53
N LEU A 276 -6.22 -11.52 15.98
CA LEU A 276 -7.38 -12.37 15.77
C LEU A 276 -7.83 -12.21 14.34
N LEU A 277 -8.11 -13.32 13.68
CA LEU A 277 -8.83 -13.33 12.43
C LEU A 277 -10.33 -13.40 12.71
N LEU A 278 -11.06 -12.40 12.22
CA LEU A 278 -12.51 -12.33 12.22
C LEU A 278 -13.02 -12.64 10.80
N THR A 279 -13.90 -13.62 10.67
CA THR A 279 -14.40 -14.10 9.38
C THR A 279 -15.93 -14.18 9.42
N HIS A 280 -16.60 -13.56 8.45
CA HIS A 280 -18.04 -13.65 8.31
C HIS A 280 -18.45 -15.09 7.97
N THR A 281 -19.52 -15.59 8.59
CA THR A 281 -19.90 -17.01 8.46
C THR A 281 -20.46 -17.37 7.08
N ASP A 282 -21.06 -16.42 6.38
CA ASP A 282 -21.51 -16.57 5.00
C ASP A 282 -20.59 -15.77 4.08
N LEU A 283 -19.56 -16.41 3.50
CA LEU A 283 -18.65 -15.75 2.55
C LEU A 283 -19.25 -15.60 1.15
N SER A 284 -20.18 -16.48 0.76
CA SER A 284 -20.88 -16.38 -0.54
C SER A 284 -21.59 -15.04 -0.70
N ALA A 285 -22.26 -14.57 0.35
CA ALA A 285 -22.92 -13.26 0.35
C ALA A 285 -21.96 -12.07 0.17
N TRP A 286 -20.65 -12.25 0.38
CA TRP A 286 -19.65 -11.21 0.17
C TRP A 286 -18.97 -11.27 -1.20
N PHE A 287 -18.81 -12.49 -1.72
CA PHE A 287 -17.91 -12.74 -2.84
C PHE A 287 -18.55 -13.36 -4.08
N ASP A 288 -19.80 -13.86 -4.06
CA ASP A 288 -20.43 -14.39 -5.28
C ASP A 288 -20.77 -13.29 -6.29
N GLY A 289 -21.14 -12.10 -5.80
CA GLY A 289 -21.40 -10.92 -6.61
C GLY A 289 -20.16 -10.06 -6.88
N ARG A 290 -20.39 -8.92 -7.54
CA ARG A 290 -19.38 -7.85 -7.70
C ARG A 290 -19.10 -7.12 -6.38
N HIS A 291 -20.12 -7.03 -5.54
CA HIS A 291 -20.11 -6.42 -4.21
C HIS A 291 -20.83 -7.36 -3.24
N PRO A 292 -20.62 -7.22 -1.92
CA PRO A 292 -21.43 -7.94 -0.95
C PRO A 292 -22.92 -7.65 -1.13
N HIS A 293 -23.78 -8.59 -0.77
CA HIS A 293 -25.21 -8.37 -0.65
C HIS A 293 -25.47 -7.22 0.35
N GLN A 294 -26.33 -6.28 -0.03
CA GLN A 294 -26.55 -5.05 0.75
C GLN A 294 -27.02 -5.36 2.18
N GLU A 295 -27.97 -6.28 2.34
CA GLU A 295 -28.48 -6.71 3.66
C GLU A 295 -27.36 -7.31 4.53
N THR A 296 -26.47 -8.11 3.94
CA THR A 296 -25.32 -8.69 4.63
C THR A 296 -24.34 -7.60 5.07
N LEU A 297 -24.04 -6.64 4.19
CA LEU A 297 -23.15 -5.54 4.51
C LEU A 297 -23.73 -4.62 5.60
N ASP A 298 -25.03 -4.32 5.54
CA ASP A 298 -25.69 -3.48 6.54
C ASP A 298 -25.74 -4.17 7.91
N ALA A 299 -26.04 -5.48 7.96
CA ALA A 299 -25.97 -6.27 9.18
C ALA A 299 -24.55 -6.32 9.77
N ALA A 300 -23.55 -6.52 8.91
CA ALA A 300 -22.14 -6.52 9.29
C ALA A 300 -21.67 -5.15 9.81
N ARG A 301 -22.11 -4.06 9.17
CA ARG A 301 -21.84 -2.69 9.63
C ARG A 301 -22.52 -2.37 10.96
N HIS A 302 -23.74 -2.87 11.16
CA HIS A 302 -24.42 -2.72 12.44
C HIS A 302 -23.68 -3.46 13.56
N SER A 303 -23.27 -4.72 13.33
CA SER A 303 -22.59 -5.54 14.35
C SER A 303 -21.18 -5.05 14.69
N LEU A 304 -20.50 -4.35 13.76
CA LEU A 304 -19.16 -3.78 13.97
C LEU A 304 -19.16 -2.27 14.28
N SER A 305 -20.33 -1.64 14.44
CA SER A 305 -20.46 -0.18 14.55
C SER A 305 -19.59 0.47 15.63
N ALA A 306 -19.37 -0.21 16.75
CA ALA A 306 -18.52 0.27 17.86
C ALA A 306 -17.02 0.33 17.52
N LEU A 307 -16.60 -0.33 16.44
CA LEU A 307 -15.21 -0.36 15.99
C LEU A 307 -14.92 0.66 14.88
N PHE A 308 -15.92 1.36 14.35
CA PHE A 308 -15.67 2.24 13.22
C PHE A 308 -14.93 3.52 13.58
N MET A 309 -13.87 3.80 12.83
CA MET A 309 -13.32 5.15 12.74
C MET A 309 -14.31 6.09 12.05
N ASN A 310 -14.21 7.39 12.31
CA ASN A 310 -15.04 8.39 11.64
C ASN A 310 -14.24 9.63 11.23
N ASP A 311 -14.83 10.48 10.40
CA ASP A 311 -14.19 11.68 9.88
C ASP A 311 -13.69 12.65 10.96
N ALA A 312 -14.37 12.73 12.11
CA ALA A 312 -13.94 13.60 13.20
C ALA A 312 -12.63 13.09 13.80
N MET A 313 -12.53 11.78 14.09
CA MET A 313 -11.32 11.16 14.60
C MET A 313 -10.11 11.36 13.66
N LEU A 314 -10.30 11.21 12.35
CA LEU A 314 -9.22 11.44 11.38
C LEU A 314 -8.79 12.92 11.33
N ARG A 315 -9.75 13.85 11.41
CA ARG A 315 -9.46 15.28 11.45
C ARG A 315 -8.69 15.67 12.71
N ASP A 316 -9.11 15.13 13.86
CA ASP A 316 -8.45 15.39 15.15
C ASP A 316 -7.01 14.85 15.12
N LYS A 317 -6.80 13.63 14.64
CA LYS A 317 -5.44 13.07 14.47
C LYS A 317 -4.54 13.90 13.57
N LYS A 318 -5.08 14.38 12.45
CA LYS A 318 -4.35 15.27 11.55
C LYS A 318 -3.99 16.59 12.25
N ALA A 319 -4.94 17.17 12.98
CA ALA A 319 -4.74 18.42 13.70
C ALA A 319 -3.71 18.29 14.83
N ASP A 320 -3.74 17.19 15.58
CA ASP A 320 -2.77 16.88 16.63
C ASP A 320 -1.37 16.74 16.04
N PHE A 321 -1.20 15.88 15.03
CA PHE A 321 0.10 15.63 14.41
C PHE A 321 0.74 16.92 13.86
N PHE A 322 0.02 17.67 13.03
CA PHE A 322 0.57 18.92 12.50
C PHE A 322 0.63 20.03 13.54
N GLY A 323 -0.29 20.07 14.49
CA GLY A 323 -0.28 21.01 15.60
C GLY A 323 0.98 20.88 16.43
N GLU A 324 1.38 19.65 16.78
CA GLU A 324 2.61 19.37 17.52
C GLU A 324 3.88 19.75 16.72
N HIS A 325 3.91 19.41 15.43
CA HIS A 325 5.13 19.56 14.61
C HIS A 325 5.30 20.94 13.96
N LEU A 326 4.20 21.70 13.79
CA LEU A 326 4.22 23.06 13.25
C LEU A 326 4.21 24.14 14.35
N ARG A 327 3.97 23.79 15.63
CA ARG A 327 4.06 24.73 16.77
C ARG A 327 5.49 25.00 17.26
N THR A 328 6.51 24.42 16.64
CA THR A 328 7.90 24.86 16.88
C THR A 328 8.00 26.36 16.58
N PRO A 329 8.42 27.21 17.54
CA PRO A 329 8.31 28.65 17.37
C PRO A 329 9.20 29.12 16.22
N ALA A 330 8.57 29.60 15.15
CA ALA A 330 9.15 30.53 14.22
C ALA A 330 9.34 31.89 14.93
N HIS A 331 10.19 31.94 15.95
CA HIS A 331 10.93 33.17 16.21
C HIS A 331 12.20 33.09 15.38
N THR A 332 12.46 34.16 14.63
CA THR A 332 13.57 34.40 13.68
C THR A 332 13.50 33.71 12.31
N LEU A 333 12.48 33.95 11.48
CA LEU A 333 12.67 33.88 10.01
C LEU A 333 11.83 34.88 9.19
N PHE A 334 11.11 35.82 9.82
CA PHE A 334 10.59 37.01 9.14
C PHE A 334 11.26 38.24 9.75
N GLY A 335 12.49 38.49 9.30
CA GLY A 335 13.10 39.83 9.34
C GLY A 335 12.60 40.60 8.12
N HIS A 336 12.31 41.88 8.36
CA HIS A 336 11.78 42.89 7.45
C HIS A 336 12.32 42.91 6.03
#